data_AF-A0AAD6KD77-F1
#
_entry.id   AF-A0AAD6KD77-F1
#
_cell.length_a   1.000
_cell.length_b   1.000
_cell.length_c   1.000
_cell.angle_alpha   90.00
_cell.angle_beta   90.00
_cell.angle_gamma   90.00
#
_symmetry.space_group_name_H-M   'P 1'
#
loop_
_entity.id
_entity.type
_entity.pdbx_description
1 polymer ?
#
loop_
_entity_poly.entity_id
_entity_poly.type
_entity_poly.pdbx_seq_one_letter_code
_entity_poly.pdbx_strand_id
1 'polypeptide(L)'
;MLAGILKENGVIATGISFDTGARTALAFVTLRADGEREFMFYRNPSADMLLRPEELNLELIRSAKVFHYGSISLIVEPCRSAHLQAMKVAKDAGALLSYDPNLRLPLWPSEEEAREQIMSIWDEADVVKVSDNELEFLTGIDKIDDETAMLLWRPNFQVALGHPW
;
A
#
# COMPACT_ATOMS: atom_id res chain seq x y z
N MET A 1 10.35 10.91 -16.80
CA MET A 1 8.92 11.13 -17.06
C MET A 1 8.12 11.11 -15.76
N LEU A 2 7.92 9.96 -15.08
CA LEU A 2 7.05 9.88 -13.88
C LEU A 2 7.43 10.86 -12.75
N ALA A 3 8.69 10.90 -12.34
CA ALA A 3 9.16 11.86 -11.34
C ALA A 3 9.04 13.34 -11.79
N GLY A 4 9.01 13.58 -13.10
CA GLY A 4 8.74 14.91 -13.67
C GLY A 4 7.29 15.32 -13.47
N ILE A 5 6.36 14.42 -13.80
CA ILE A 5 4.91 14.62 -13.60
C ILE A 5 4.59 14.90 -12.13
N LEU A 6 5.22 14.18 -11.20
CA LEU A 6 5.05 14.44 -9.76
C LEU A 6 5.46 15.87 -9.39
N LYS A 7 6.63 16.34 -9.87
CA LYS A 7 7.11 17.71 -9.62
C LYS A 7 6.20 18.76 -10.25
N GLU A 8 5.73 18.53 -11.47
CA GLU A 8 4.78 19.42 -12.17
C GLU A 8 3.46 19.58 -11.41
N ASN A 9 3.06 18.56 -10.65
CA ASN A 9 1.86 18.58 -9.79
C ASN A 9 2.16 18.98 -8.33
N GLY A 10 3.33 19.55 -8.05
CA GLY A 10 3.67 20.09 -6.73
C GLY A 10 4.11 19.05 -5.69
N VAL A 11 4.37 17.81 -6.08
CA VAL A 11 4.88 16.77 -5.17
C VAL A 11 6.38 16.98 -4.94
N ILE A 12 6.78 17.02 -3.68
CA ILE A 12 8.19 17.05 -3.27
C ILE A 12 8.83 15.70 -3.61
N ALA A 13 9.77 15.71 -4.55
CA ALA A 13 10.39 14.50 -5.11
C ALA A 13 11.75 14.14 -4.48
N THR A 14 12.13 14.75 -3.35
CA THR A 14 13.43 14.50 -2.67
C THR A 14 13.54 13.12 -2.03
N GLY A 15 12.41 12.42 -1.86
CA GLY A 15 12.36 11.02 -1.42
C GLY A 15 12.39 10.00 -2.57
N ILE A 16 12.49 10.43 -3.84
CA ILE A 16 12.51 9.51 -4.99
C ILE A 16 13.95 9.08 -5.28
N SER A 17 14.21 7.78 -5.19
CA SER A 17 15.47 7.16 -5.60
C SER A 17 15.39 6.63 -7.03
N PHE A 18 16.54 6.60 -7.72
CA PHE A 18 16.67 6.10 -9.08
C PHE A 18 17.69 4.97 -9.11
N ASP A 19 17.23 3.77 -9.44
CA ASP A 19 18.08 2.59 -9.61
C ASP A 19 18.57 2.52 -11.07
N THR A 20 19.89 2.37 -11.27
CA THR A 20 20.50 2.28 -12.61
C THR A 20 20.50 0.86 -13.20
N GLY A 21 20.26 -0.15 -12.38
CA GLY A 21 20.22 -1.57 -12.74
C GLY A 21 18.81 -2.13 -12.95
N ALA A 22 17.78 -1.45 -12.46
CA ALA A 22 16.39 -1.90 -12.55
C ALA A 22 15.52 -1.01 -13.45
N ARG A 23 14.48 -1.62 -14.04
CA ARG A 23 13.50 -0.90 -14.89
C ARG A 23 12.35 -0.37 -14.05
N THR A 24 11.74 0.72 -14.48
CA THR A 24 10.45 1.17 -13.92
C THR A 24 9.35 0.16 -14.27
N ALA A 25 8.49 -0.18 -13.31
CA ALA A 25 7.37 -1.10 -13.52
C ALA A 25 6.38 -0.56 -14.57
N LEU A 26 5.75 -1.47 -15.30
CA LEU A 26 4.62 -1.15 -16.17
C LEU A 26 3.40 -1.97 -15.78
N ALA A 27 2.23 -1.37 -15.91
CA ALA A 27 0.95 -2.05 -15.81
C ALA A 27 0.17 -1.83 -17.12
N PHE A 28 -0.27 -2.91 -17.73
CA PHE A 28 -1.22 -2.88 -18.84
C PHE A 28 -2.61 -3.08 -18.26
N VAL A 29 -3.55 -2.23 -18.66
CA VAL A 29 -4.93 -2.26 -18.19
C VAL A 29 -5.83 -2.38 -19.40
N THR A 30 -6.71 -3.37 -19.39
CA THR A 30 -7.79 -3.53 -20.38
C THR A 30 -9.13 -3.60 -19.68
N LEU A 31 -10.20 -3.32 -20.41
CA LEU A 31 -11.56 -3.58 -19.94
C LEU A 31 -12.01 -4.92 -20.50
N ARG A 32 -12.54 -5.76 -19.62
CA ARG A 32 -13.24 -6.98 -20.00
C ARG A 32 -14.60 -6.63 -20.61
N ALA A 33 -15.25 -7.63 -21.22
CA ALA A 33 -16.56 -7.46 -21.85
C ALA A 33 -17.68 -7.04 -20.87
N ASP A 34 -17.51 -7.34 -19.58
CA ASP A 34 -18.39 -6.94 -18.47
C ASP A 34 -18.09 -5.53 -17.92
N GLY A 35 -17.06 -4.85 -18.46
CA GLY A 35 -16.65 -3.51 -18.03
C GLY A 35 -15.62 -3.52 -16.88
N GLU A 36 -15.28 -4.69 -16.34
CA GLU A 36 -14.29 -4.80 -15.27
C GLU A 36 -12.86 -4.60 -15.78
N ARG A 37 -12.00 -4.03 -14.93
CA ARG A 37 -10.59 -3.79 -15.27
C ARG A 37 -9.78 -5.07 -15.09
N GLU A 38 -9.05 -5.45 -16.13
CA GLU A 38 -8.06 -6.53 -16.09
C GLU A 38 -6.64 -5.93 -16.17
N PHE A 39 -5.75 -6.43 -15.31
CA PHE A 39 -4.39 -5.90 -15.15
C PHE A 39 -3.34 -6.95 -15.48
N MET A 40 -2.30 -6.55 -16.21
CA MET A 40 -1.08 -7.33 -16.42
C MET A 40 0.15 -6.50 -16.04
N PHE A 41 0.98 -7.03 -15.14
CA PHE A 41 2.12 -6.30 -14.56
C PHE A 41 3.46 -6.79 -15.10
N TYR A 42 4.26 -5.85 -15.62
CA TYR A 42 5.68 -6.05 -15.94
C TYR A 42 6.50 -5.46 -14.80
N ARG A 43 6.69 -6.29 -13.77
CA ARG A 43 7.23 -5.85 -12.47
C ARG A 43 8.40 -6.70 -11.96
N ASN A 44 8.88 -7.74 -12.66
CA ASN A 44 9.81 -8.72 -12.05
C ASN A 44 11.25 -8.73 -12.62
N PRO A 45 12.26 -8.20 -11.90
CA PRO A 45 12.15 -7.16 -10.87
C PRO A 45 12.11 -5.76 -11.51
N SER A 46 11.34 -4.87 -10.89
CA SER A 46 11.33 -3.43 -11.18
C SER A 46 11.83 -2.62 -9.98
N ALA A 47 12.20 -1.37 -10.22
CA ALA A 47 12.84 -0.51 -9.23
C ALA A 47 12.04 -0.35 -7.93
N ASP A 48 10.70 -0.35 -7.98
CA ASP A 48 9.84 -0.23 -6.80
C ASP A 48 9.90 -1.46 -5.87
N MET A 49 10.35 -2.61 -6.36
CA MET A 49 10.57 -3.82 -5.55
C MET A 49 11.93 -3.82 -4.84
N LEU A 50 12.84 -2.91 -5.21
CA LEU A 50 14.25 -2.97 -4.79
C LEU A 50 14.64 -1.91 -3.77
N LEU A 51 13.71 -1.04 -3.35
CA LEU A 51 13.98 -0.02 -2.34
C LEU A 51 14.47 -0.68 -1.03
N ARG A 52 15.59 -0.20 -0.50
CA ARG A 52 16.18 -0.72 0.73
C ARG A 52 15.99 0.22 1.93
N PRO A 53 15.94 -0.35 3.15
CA PRO A 53 16.09 0.38 4.43
C PRO A 53 17.08 1.55 4.41
N GLU A 54 18.28 1.34 3.86
CA GLU A 54 19.38 2.31 3.91
C GLU A 54 19.19 3.48 2.93
N GLU A 55 18.29 3.35 1.95
CA GLU A 55 18.01 4.37 0.94
C GLU A 55 16.90 5.33 1.39
N LEU A 56 16.26 5.06 2.54
CA LEU A 56 15.18 5.89 3.06
C LEU A 56 15.69 7.26 3.53
N ASN A 57 15.03 8.32 3.06
CA ASN A 57 15.22 9.66 3.60
C ASN A 57 14.48 9.81 4.94
N LEU A 58 15.12 9.41 6.03
CA LEU A 58 14.49 9.39 7.36
C LEU A 58 14.07 10.77 7.86
N GLU A 59 14.80 11.83 7.53
CA GLU A 59 14.43 13.20 7.91
C GLU A 59 13.14 13.65 7.22
N LEU A 60 12.99 13.31 5.94
CA LEU A 60 11.75 13.56 5.21
C LEU A 60 10.57 12.84 5.87
N ILE A 61 10.75 11.56 6.22
CA ILE A 61 9.71 10.74 6.88
C ILE A 61 9.34 11.34 8.24
N ARG A 62 10.31 11.71 9.07
CA ARG A 62 10.08 12.32 10.39
C ARG A 62 9.35 13.66 10.33
N SER A 63 9.46 14.38 9.20
CA SER A 63 8.78 15.66 9.00
C SER A 63 7.29 15.52 8.66
N ALA A 64 6.84 14.31 8.30
CA ALA A 64 5.47 14.07 7.88
C ALA A 64 4.48 14.24 9.04
N LYS A 65 3.29 14.76 8.73
CA LYS A 65 2.15 14.80 9.67
C LYS A 65 1.22 13.60 9.52
N VAL A 66 1.17 13.06 8.31
CA VAL A 66 0.43 11.85 7.96
C VAL A 66 1.38 10.99 7.13
N PHE A 67 1.47 9.71 7.46
CA PHE A 67 2.21 8.73 6.69
C PHE A 67 1.21 7.71 6.12
N HIS A 68 1.03 7.76 4.81
CA HIS A 68 0.12 6.87 4.10
C HIS A 68 0.87 5.71 3.48
N TYR A 69 0.33 4.50 3.61
CA TYR A 69 0.94 3.28 3.09
C TYR A 69 -0.11 2.28 2.63
N GLY A 70 0.33 1.32 1.81
CA GLY A 70 -0.49 0.19 1.36
C GLY A 70 0.30 -1.11 1.31
N SER A 71 -0.36 -2.22 0.98
CA SER A 71 0.22 -3.56 1.15
C SER A 71 1.21 -3.98 0.06
N ILE A 72 1.22 -3.35 -1.12
CA ILE A 72 2.02 -3.79 -2.29
C ILE A 72 3.53 -3.82 -2.02
N SER A 73 4.03 -2.92 -1.17
CA SER A 73 5.44 -2.90 -0.76
C SER A 73 5.82 -4.01 0.21
N LEU A 74 4.84 -4.72 0.79
CA LEU A 74 5.09 -5.87 1.67
C LEU A 74 5.34 -7.17 0.88
N ILE A 75 5.13 -7.19 -0.44
CA ILE A 75 5.12 -8.44 -1.20
C ILE A 75 6.50 -9.11 -1.20
N VAL A 76 7.58 -8.35 -1.40
CA VAL A 76 8.94 -8.90 -1.54
C VAL A 76 9.98 -8.08 -0.79
N GLU A 77 11.07 -8.74 -0.40
CA GLU A 77 12.31 -8.08 0.01
C GLU A 77 13.08 -7.53 -1.20
N PRO A 78 13.85 -6.43 -1.05
CA PRO A 78 14.09 -5.66 0.19
C PRO A 78 13.01 -4.61 0.54
N CYS A 79 12.04 -4.40 -0.35
CA CYS A 79 11.03 -3.34 -0.20
C CYS A 79 10.16 -3.53 1.05
N ARG A 80 9.86 -4.77 1.44
CA ARG A 80 9.15 -5.10 2.69
C ARG A 80 9.90 -4.52 3.91
N SER A 81 11.19 -4.77 4.04
CA SER A 81 12.00 -4.21 5.13
C SER A 81 12.01 -2.68 5.11
N ALA A 82 12.14 -2.06 3.92
CA ALA A 82 12.11 -0.61 3.79
C ALA A 82 10.76 -0.01 4.23
N HIS A 83 9.65 -0.63 3.84
CA HIS A 83 8.31 -0.22 4.26
C HIS A 83 8.14 -0.25 5.77
N LEU A 84 8.51 -1.38 6.42
CA LEU A 84 8.36 -1.54 7.86
C LEU A 84 9.20 -0.52 8.64
N GLN A 85 10.42 -0.23 8.18
CA GLN A 85 11.24 0.83 8.79
C GLN A 85 10.62 2.22 8.60
N ALA A 86 10.15 2.55 7.39
CA ALA A 86 9.54 3.85 7.11
C ALA A 86 8.30 4.09 7.98
N MET A 87 7.42 3.08 8.08
CA MET A 87 6.23 3.10 8.94
C MET A 87 6.62 3.30 10.41
N LYS A 88 7.60 2.54 10.91
CA LYS A 88 8.10 2.69 12.28
C LYS A 88 8.63 4.09 12.56
N VAL A 89 9.46 4.63 11.66
CA VAL A 89 10.05 5.97 11.83
C VAL A 89 8.98 7.06 11.82
N ALA A 90 7.96 6.93 10.96
CA ALA A 90 6.83 7.85 10.94
C ALA A 90 6.02 7.79 12.26
N LYS A 91 5.73 6.58 12.74
CA LYS A 91 5.02 6.36 14.01
C LYS A 91 5.78 6.95 15.20
N ASP A 92 7.08 6.66 15.30
CA ASP A 92 7.95 7.15 16.37
C ASP A 92 8.09 8.70 16.32
N ALA A 93 7.90 9.32 15.15
CA ALA A 93 7.87 10.77 14.97
C ALA A 93 6.50 11.41 15.26
N GLY A 94 5.49 10.61 15.60
CA GLY A 94 4.13 11.07 15.90
C GLY A 94 3.28 11.43 14.68
N ALA A 95 3.60 10.89 13.51
CA ALA A 95 2.73 11.02 12.33
C ALA A 95 1.47 10.15 12.50
N LEU A 96 0.34 10.63 11.98
CA LEU A 96 -0.86 9.81 11.83
C LEU A 96 -0.64 8.76 10.74
N LEU A 97 -0.92 7.50 11.06
CA LEU A 97 -0.76 6.36 10.16
C LEU A 97 -2.06 6.07 9.40
N SER A 98 -2.03 6.27 8.08
CA SER A 98 -3.15 5.99 7.18
C SER A 98 -2.86 4.77 6.31
N TYR A 99 -3.72 3.76 6.39
CA TYR A 99 -3.54 2.51 5.67
C TYR A 99 -4.65 2.27 4.65
N ASP A 100 -4.28 1.96 3.41
CA ASP A 100 -5.16 1.38 2.39
C ASP A 100 -4.57 0.02 1.98
N PRO A 101 -5.21 -1.12 2.33
CA PRO A 101 -4.72 -2.44 1.95
C PRO A 101 -4.46 -2.54 0.45
N ASN A 102 -5.26 -1.87 -0.37
CA ASN A 102 -5.13 -1.77 -1.82
C ASN A 102 -4.83 -3.13 -2.46
N LEU A 103 -5.68 -4.13 -2.18
CA LEU A 103 -5.47 -5.52 -2.56
C LEU A 103 -5.29 -5.67 -4.07
N ARG A 104 -4.23 -6.37 -4.48
CA ARG A 104 -3.93 -6.70 -5.89
C ARG A 104 -3.48 -8.15 -5.98
N LEU A 105 -4.44 -9.08 -5.91
CA LEU A 105 -4.18 -10.52 -5.93
C LEU A 105 -3.17 -11.00 -6.99
N PRO A 106 -3.17 -10.49 -8.24
CA PRO A 106 -2.19 -10.93 -9.24
C PRO A 106 -0.71 -10.62 -8.91
N LEU A 107 -0.44 -9.75 -7.92
CA LEU A 107 0.91 -9.45 -7.46
C LEU A 107 1.39 -10.36 -6.33
N TRP A 108 0.47 -11.06 -5.65
CA TRP A 108 0.77 -11.88 -4.49
C TRP A 108 1.05 -13.34 -4.88
N PRO A 109 1.95 -14.05 -4.18
CA PRO A 109 2.20 -15.47 -4.45
C PRO A 109 0.98 -16.36 -4.14
N SER A 110 0.19 -16.00 -3.14
CA SER A 110 -1.10 -16.62 -2.85
C SER A 110 -2.05 -15.65 -2.13
N GLU A 111 -3.33 -16.00 -2.06
CA GLU A 111 -4.33 -15.25 -1.28
C GLU A 111 -4.03 -15.29 0.22
N GLU A 112 -3.51 -16.41 0.73
CA GLU A 112 -3.13 -16.56 2.13
C GLU A 112 -1.98 -15.62 2.50
N GLU A 113 -0.92 -15.55 1.67
CA GLU A 113 0.20 -14.64 1.91
C GLU A 113 -0.26 -13.17 1.83
N ALA A 114 -1.14 -12.84 0.88
CA ALA A 114 -1.73 -11.50 0.79
C ALA A 114 -2.46 -11.13 2.09
N ARG A 115 -3.34 -12.01 2.58
CA ARG A 115 -4.09 -11.79 3.83
C ARG A 115 -3.16 -11.67 5.03
N GLU A 116 -2.19 -12.56 5.17
CA GLU A 116 -1.21 -12.54 6.26
C GLU A 116 -0.44 -11.23 6.30
N GLN A 117 0.14 -10.80 5.16
CA GLN A 117 0.94 -9.58 5.11
C GLN A 117 0.10 -8.32 5.29
N ILE A 118 -1.10 -8.26 4.68
CA ILE A 118 -2.05 -7.14 4.92
C ILE A 118 -2.37 -7.02 6.41
N MET A 119 -2.69 -8.14 7.06
CA MET A 119 -3.05 -8.12 8.48
C MET A 119 -1.86 -7.88 9.41
N SER A 120 -0.62 -8.18 8.97
CA SER A 120 0.59 -8.03 9.78
C SER A 120 0.89 -6.60 10.25
N ILE A 121 0.40 -5.60 9.53
CA ILE A 121 0.55 -4.16 9.86
C ILE A 121 -0.77 -3.47 10.17
N TRP A 122 -1.86 -4.24 10.32
CA TRP A 122 -3.22 -3.71 10.49
C TRP A 122 -3.35 -2.88 11.76
N ASP A 123 -2.83 -3.41 12.87
CA ASP A 123 -2.92 -2.79 14.19
C ASP A 123 -1.97 -1.58 14.35
N GLU A 124 -1.12 -1.30 13.36
CA GLU A 124 -0.26 -0.12 13.35
C GLU A 124 -1.00 1.14 12.91
N ALA A 125 -2.08 1.01 12.14
CA ALA A 125 -2.79 2.13 11.54
C ALA A 125 -3.63 2.92 12.56
N ASP A 126 -3.77 4.23 12.32
CA ASP A 126 -4.75 5.08 12.98
C ASP A 126 -6.01 5.23 12.11
N VAL A 127 -5.90 5.15 10.78
CA VAL A 127 -7.03 5.25 9.86
C VAL A 127 -6.87 4.15 8.82
N VAL A 128 -7.93 3.37 8.60
CA VAL A 128 -7.93 2.30 7.59
C VAL A 128 -9.05 2.54 6.59
N LYS A 129 -8.72 2.61 5.31
CA LYS A 129 -9.71 2.63 4.23
C LYS A 129 -9.82 1.23 3.64
N VAL A 130 -11.03 0.69 3.60
CA VAL A 130 -11.32 -0.67 3.12
C VAL A 130 -12.44 -0.59 2.10
N SER A 131 -12.27 -1.22 0.94
CA SER A 131 -13.34 -1.38 -0.05
C SER A 131 -14.16 -2.65 0.20
N ASP A 132 -15.34 -2.74 -0.39
CA ASP A 132 -16.24 -3.90 -0.28
C ASP A 132 -15.53 -5.22 -0.62
N ASN A 133 -14.77 -5.25 -1.72
CA ASN A 133 -13.99 -6.42 -2.13
C ASN A 133 -12.90 -6.79 -1.11
N GLU A 134 -12.29 -5.81 -0.46
CA GLU A 134 -11.28 -6.04 0.58
C GLU A 134 -11.93 -6.53 1.88
N LEU A 135 -13.13 -6.03 2.20
CA LEU A 135 -13.90 -6.49 3.35
C LEU A 135 -14.25 -7.97 3.22
N GLU A 136 -14.81 -8.38 2.08
CA GLU A 136 -15.12 -9.78 1.79
C GLU A 136 -13.85 -10.64 1.84
N PHE A 137 -12.76 -10.21 1.18
CA PHE A 137 -11.51 -10.96 1.14
C PHE A 137 -10.87 -11.20 2.52
N LEU A 138 -10.89 -10.17 3.37
CA LEU A 138 -10.26 -10.22 4.70
C LEU A 138 -11.10 -10.95 5.73
N THR A 139 -12.44 -10.87 5.63
CA THR A 139 -13.37 -11.51 6.58
C THR A 139 -13.81 -12.90 6.14
N GLY A 140 -13.78 -13.20 4.84
CA GLY A 140 -14.37 -14.39 4.24
C GLY A 140 -15.90 -14.38 4.21
N ILE A 141 -16.53 -13.21 4.41
CA ILE A 141 -17.97 -13.04 4.51
C ILE A 141 -18.47 -12.23 3.31
N ASP A 142 -19.30 -12.86 2.47
CA ASP A 142 -20.01 -12.23 1.35
C ASP A 142 -21.24 -11.44 1.85
N LYS A 143 -20.96 -10.41 2.66
CA LYS A 143 -21.95 -9.47 3.20
C LYS A 143 -21.26 -8.14 3.49
N ILE A 144 -21.74 -7.07 2.85
CA ILE A 144 -21.21 -5.72 3.04
C ILE A 144 -22.13 -4.96 4.00
N ASP A 145 -21.75 -4.96 5.28
CA ASP A 145 -22.46 -4.23 6.33
C ASP A 145 -21.53 -3.83 7.49
N ASP A 146 -22.08 -3.01 8.39
CA ASP A 146 -21.37 -2.52 9.56
C ASP A 146 -20.91 -3.66 10.47
N GLU A 147 -21.69 -4.73 10.62
CA GLU A 147 -21.35 -5.88 11.46
C GLU A 147 -20.07 -6.57 10.97
N THR A 148 -19.96 -6.77 9.65
CA THR A 148 -18.80 -7.38 9.01
C THR A 148 -17.60 -6.45 9.08
N ALA A 149 -17.79 -5.14 8.83
CA ALA A 149 -16.73 -4.14 8.96
C ALA A 149 -16.16 -4.07 10.39
N MET A 150 -17.03 -4.21 11.40
CA MET A 150 -16.63 -4.18 12.81
C MET A 150 -15.72 -5.36 13.22
N LEU A 151 -15.66 -6.46 12.47
CA LEU A 151 -14.70 -7.55 12.70
C LEU A 151 -13.24 -7.09 12.48
N LEU A 152 -13.05 -6.13 11.58
CA LEU A 152 -11.74 -5.56 11.27
C LEU A 152 -11.41 -4.33 12.13
N TRP A 153 -12.38 -3.80 12.88
CA TRP A 153 -12.17 -2.62 13.71
C TRP A 153 -11.18 -2.90 14.85
N ARG A 154 -10.43 -1.86 15.22
CA ARG A 154 -9.52 -1.85 16.37
C ARG A 154 -9.70 -0.57 17.17
N PRO A 155 -9.52 -0.57 18.51
CA PRO A 155 -9.68 0.62 19.34
C PRO A 155 -8.81 1.82 18.95
N ASN A 156 -7.68 1.59 18.29
CA ASN A 156 -6.79 2.63 17.79
C ASN A 156 -7.27 3.28 16.48
N PHE A 157 -8.27 2.73 15.80
CA PHE A 157 -8.77 3.30 14.55
C PHE A 157 -9.66 4.51 14.81
N GLN A 158 -9.32 5.63 14.18
CA GLN A 158 -10.05 6.88 14.24
C GLN A 158 -11.22 6.92 13.24
N VAL A 159 -11.09 6.28 12.06
CA VAL A 159 -12.18 6.16 11.06
C VAL A 159 -11.91 4.97 10.12
N ALA A 160 -12.97 4.21 9.76
CA ALA A 160 -12.99 3.33 8.60
C ALA A 160 -14.00 3.85 7.56
N LEU A 161 -13.61 4.01 6.29
CA LEU A 161 -14.51 4.43 5.20
C LEU A 161 -14.35 3.51 4.00
N GLY A 162 -15.47 3.21 3.32
CA GLY A 162 -15.49 2.48 2.06
C GLY A 162 -16.79 2.68 1.28
N HIS A 163 -16.71 3.38 0.15
CA HIS A 163 -17.52 3.13 -1.06
C HIS A 163 -16.57 3.30 -2.27
N PRO A 164 -16.71 2.50 -3.34
CA PRO A 164 -15.81 2.57 -4.50
C PRO A 164 -16.02 3.85 -5.33
N TRP A 165 -14.95 4.33 -5.97
CA TRP A 165 -14.98 5.34 -7.04
C TRP A 165 -14.98 4.67 -8.42
#